data_AF-A0A7W3WMW4-F1
#
_entry.id   AF-A0A7W3WMW4-F1
#
_cell.length_a   1.000
_cell.length_b   1.000
_cell.length_c   1.000
_cell.angle_alpha   90.00
_cell.angle_beta   90.00
_cell.angle_gamma   90.00
#
_symmetry.space_group_name_H-M   'P 1'
#
loop_
_entity.id
_entity.type
_entity.pdbx_description
1 polymer ?
#
loop_
_entity_poly.entity_id
_entity_poly.type
_entity_poly.pdbx_seq_one_letter_code
_entity_poly.pdbx_strand_id
1 'polypeptide(L)'
;PSGSQIQLARRIADKTGINLVIGHHSHVVQPMEKVNGTWVAYSLGNQIARHDIPTGLTEEGAIGWFEFTRRGGNWDVQARYVPTLVEVPGEEFDVPEHDPSYDLDAAENADDAAPAPGSSPEREHRLVDVAAALRSDGKLDDEQRARYRLAFQRTEGTMLNRGAARDGLKPLQGLP
;
A
#
# COMPACT_ATOMS: atom_id res chain seq x y z
N PRO A 1 -8.51 10.59 3.71
CA PRO A 1 -9.09 11.43 2.63
C PRO A 1 -9.49 12.80 3.19
N SER A 2 -9.32 13.85 2.39
CA SER A 2 -9.80 15.19 2.74
C SER A 2 -11.33 15.27 2.66
N GLY A 3 -11.92 16.28 3.30
CA GLY A 3 -13.36 16.54 3.18
C GLY A 3 -13.80 16.77 1.74
N SER A 4 -12.98 17.41 0.90
CA SER A 4 -13.28 17.65 -0.51
C SER A 4 -13.28 16.35 -1.33
N GLN A 5 -12.34 15.43 -1.07
CA GLN A 5 -12.32 14.10 -1.69
C GLN A 5 -13.58 13.30 -1.32
N ILE A 6 -13.99 13.33 -0.04
CA ILE A 6 -15.21 12.67 0.43
C ILE A 6 -16.45 13.24 -0.27
N GLN A 7 -16.56 14.57 -0.35
CA GLN A 7 -17.69 15.21 -1.03
C GLN A 7 -17.73 14.88 -2.53
N LEU A 8 -16.57 14.83 -3.19
CA LEU A 8 -16.49 14.44 -4.60
C LEU A 8 -16.94 13.00 -4.81
N ALA A 9 -16.44 12.06 -4.00
CA ALA A 9 -16.83 10.65 -4.09
C ALA A 9 -18.34 10.44 -3.89
N ARG A 10 -18.94 11.14 -2.92
CA ARG A 10 -20.40 11.13 -2.71
C ARG A 10 -21.16 11.70 -3.90
N ARG A 11 -20.72 12.84 -4.47
CA ARG A 11 -21.35 13.39 -5.68
C ARG A 11 -21.27 12.43 -6.87
N ILE A 12 -20.16 11.71 -7.02
CA ILE A 12 -20.02 10.69 -8.05
C ILE A 12 -21.05 9.58 -7.83
N ALA A 13 -21.10 9.02 -6.62
CA ALA A 13 -22.04 7.96 -6.26
C ALA A 13 -23.50 8.37 -6.49
N ASP A 14 -23.86 9.61 -6.15
CA ASP A 14 -25.25 10.08 -6.21
C ASP A 14 -25.71 10.46 -7.63
N LYS A 15 -24.79 10.87 -8.51
CA LYS A 15 -25.16 11.57 -9.76
C LYS A 15 -24.76 10.87 -11.05
N THR A 16 -23.94 9.82 -11.02
CA THR A 16 -23.31 9.29 -12.24
C THR A 16 -23.66 7.84 -12.56
N GLY A 17 -24.08 7.05 -11.56
CA GLY A 17 -24.27 5.60 -11.72
C GLY A 17 -22.96 4.80 -11.79
N ILE A 18 -21.80 5.42 -11.53
CA ILE A 18 -20.51 4.74 -11.39
C ILE A 18 -20.56 3.81 -10.18
N ASN A 19 -20.11 2.55 -10.31
CA ASN A 19 -20.12 1.58 -9.20
C ASN A 19 -18.79 1.44 -8.45
N LEU A 20 -17.70 2.04 -8.96
CA LEU A 20 -16.38 1.98 -8.35
C LEU A 20 -15.59 3.28 -8.60
N VAL A 21 -15.04 3.86 -7.53
CA VAL A 21 -14.11 4.99 -7.55
C VAL A 21 -12.82 4.56 -6.85
N ILE A 22 -11.69 4.78 -7.51
CA ILE A 22 -10.35 4.51 -6.96
C ILE A 22 -9.56 5.81 -6.97
N GLY A 23 -9.19 6.29 -5.79
CA GLY A 23 -8.27 7.40 -5.60
C GLY A 23 -6.83 6.92 -5.42
N HIS A 24 -5.89 7.81 -5.67
CA HIS A 24 -4.45 7.56 -5.53
C HIS A 24 -3.73 8.81 -5.01
N HIS A 25 -2.40 8.84 -5.09
CA HIS A 25 -1.51 9.97 -4.78
C HIS A 25 -1.27 10.29 -3.30
N SER A 26 -2.07 9.79 -2.35
CA SER A 26 -1.79 10.07 -0.92
C SER A 26 -0.58 9.32 -0.36
N HIS A 27 0.00 8.36 -1.12
CA HIS A 27 1.13 7.52 -0.74
C HIS A 27 0.94 6.69 0.55
N VAL A 28 -0.28 6.65 1.06
CA VAL A 28 -0.70 5.89 2.25
C VAL A 28 -2.05 5.25 2.00
N VAL A 29 -2.30 4.11 2.64
CA VAL A 29 -3.62 3.49 2.63
C VAL A 29 -4.63 4.46 3.25
N GLN A 30 -5.78 4.59 2.60
CA GLN A 30 -6.91 5.32 3.13
C GLN A 30 -8.15 4.41 3.18
N PRO A 31 -9.16 4.76 3.99
CA PRO A 31 -10.32 3.90 4.15
C PRO A 31 -11.05 3.62 2.84
N MET A 32 -11.83 2.53 2.85
CA MET A 32 -12.85 2.28 1.85
C MET A 32 -14.24 2.52 2.46
N GLU A 33 -15.22 2.85 1.62
CA GLU A 33 -16.64 2.86 1.99
C GLU A 33 -17.51 2.51 0.78
N LYS A 34 -18.73 2.01 1.02
CA LYS A 34 -19.76 1.89 -0.01
C LYS A 34 -20.79 2.99 0.19
N VAL A 35 -21.01 3.83 -0.83
CA VAL A 35 -21.98 4.93 -0.81
C VAL A 35 -22.98 4.71 -1.93
N ASN A 36 -24.26 4.55 -1.61
CA ASN A 36 -25.34 4.41 -2.60
C ASN A 36 -25.02 3.38 -3.71
N GLY A 37 -24.47 2.23 -3.32
CA GLY A 37 -24.09 1.14 -4.24
C GLY A 37 -22.71 1.30 -4.91
N THR A 38 -22.04 2.43 -4.72
CA THR A 38 -20.70 2.73 -5.26
C THR A 38 -19.62 2.41 -4.25
N TRP A 39 -18.67 1.55 -4.60
CA TRP A 39 -17.45 1.41 -3.80
C TRP A 39 -16.51 2.58 -4.01
N VAL A 40 -15.94 3.10 -2.93
CA VAL A 40 -14.93 4.15 -2.94
C VAL A 40 -13.71 3.65 -2.20
N ALA A 41 -12.59 3.49 -2.91
CA ALA A 41 -11.27 3.34 -2.32
C ALA A 41 -10.55 4.68 -2.41
N TYR A 42 -10.38 5.39 -1.30
CA TYR A 42 -9.82 6.74 -1.35
C TYR A 42 -8.33 6.76 -1.69
N SER A 43 -7.59 5.74 -1.25
CA SER A 43 -6.21 5.48 -1.65
C SER A 43 -5.82 4.09 -1.20
N LEU A 44 -5.02 3.43 -2.02
CA LEU A 44 -4.53 2.08 -1.78
C LEU A 44 -3.07 2.06 -1.30
N GLY A 45 -2.52 3.23 -0.96
CA GLY A 45 -1.13 3.35 -0.54
C GLY A 45 -0.14 3.15 -1.67
N ASN A 46 1.11 2.93 -1.29
CA ASN A 46 2.18 2.66 -2.24
C ASN A 46 2.23 1.16 -2.58
N GLN A 47 2.64 0.89 -3.80
CA GLN A 47 2.94 -0.46 -4.29
C GLN A 47 4.46 -0.57 -4.47
N ILE A 48 5.00 -0.44 -5.67
CA ILE A 48 6.48 -0.46 -5.87
C ILE A 48 7.10 0.94 -5.65
N ALA A 49 6.29 1.99 -5.50
CA ALA A 49 6.79 3.35 -5.25
C ALA A 49 7.29 3.53 -3.81
N ARG A 50 8.43 4.23 -3.65
CA ARG A 50 9.04 4.58 -2.37
C ARG A 50 8.96 6.09 -2.13
N HIS A 51 8.81 6.48 -0.87
CA HIS A 51 9.05 7.86 -0.43
C HIS A 51 10.51 8.01 0.01
N ASP A 52 11.11 9.16 -0.30
CA ASP A 52 12.51 9.46 0.01
C ASP A 52 12.87 9.28 1.51
N ILE A 53 11.90 9.56 2.39
CA ILE A 53 11.98 9.33 3.84
C ILE A 53 10.93 8.27 4.21
N PRO A 54 11.34 7.02 4.48
CA PRO A 54 10.42 5.97 4.89
C PRO A 54 9.91 6.23 6.31
N THR A 55 8.59 6.17 6.50
CA THR A 55 7.94 6.47 7.80
C THR A 55 7.32 5.25 8.47
N GLY A 56 7.37 4.08 7.83
CA GLY A 56 6.68 2.87 8.23
C GLY A 56 5.25 2.77 7.67
N LEU A 57 4.59 3.90 7.41
CA LEU A 57 3.24 3.96 6.84
C LEU A 57 3.24 4.09 5.31
N THR A 58 4.30 4.65 4.75
CA THR A 58 4.50 4.83 3.31
C THR A 58 4.83 3.53 2.59
N GLU A 59 5.21 2.50 3.33
CA GLU A 59 5.51 1.16 2.82
C GLU A 59 4.28 0.24 2.89
N GLU A 60 3.24 0.63 3.63
CA GLU A 60 1.98 -0.10 3.69
C GLU A 60 1.13 0.22 2.46
N GLY A 61 0.53 -0.82 1.87
CA GLY A 61 -0.33 -0.73 0.72
C GLY A 61 -1.47 -1.74 0.75
N ALA A 62 -2.36 -1.63 -0.21
CA ALA A 62 -3.38 -2.63 -0.47
C ALA A 62 -3.60 -2.84 -1.97
N ILE A 63 -3.69 -4.08 -2.42
CA ILE A 63 -4.23 -4.37 -3.75
C ILE A 63 -5.73 -4.50 -3.60
N GLY A 64 -6.49 -3.62 -4.26
CA GLY A 64 -7.95 -3.73 -4.34
C GLY A 64 -8.36 -4.82 -5.31
N TRP A 65 -9.27 -5.70 -4.88
CA TRP A 65 -9.85 -6.77 -5.69
C TRP A 65 -11.34 -6.53 -5.86
N PHE A 66 -11.77 -6.28 -7.10
CA PHE A 66 -13.15 -5.88 -7.41
C PHE A 66 -13.76 -6.85 -8.41
N GLU A 67 -14.81 -7.54 -7.98
CA GLU A 67 -15.55 -8.48 -8.83
C GLU A 67 -16.85 -7.82 -9.30
N PHE A 68 -17.01 -7.75 -10.62
CA PHE A 68 -18.18 -7.17 -11.28
C PHE A 68 -19.14 -8.27 -11.72
N THR A 69 -20.37 -8.22 -11.24
CA THR A 69 -21.44 -9.14 -11.66
C THR A 69 -22.58 -8.36 -12.29
N ARG A 70 -22.97 -8.74 -13.52
CA ARG A 70 -24.12 -8.12 -14.19
C ARG A 70 -25.43 -8.74 -13.70
N ARG A 71 -26.36 -7.90 -13.18
CA ARG A 71 -27.70 -8.31 -12.75
C ARG A 71 -28.76 -7.36 -13.29
N GLY A 72 -29.69 -7.89 -14.11
CA GLY A 72 -30.83 -7.12 -14.61
C GLY A 72 -30.46 -5.84 -15.38
N GLY A 73 -29.35 -5.86 -16.12
CA GLY A 73 -28.84 -4.69 -16.84
C GLY A 73 -27.90 -3.78 -16.05
N ASN A 74 -27.83 -3.93 -14.72
CA ASN A 74 -26.93 -3.18 -13.84
C ASN A 74 -25.68 -4.00 -13.47
N TRP A 75 -24.64 -3.32 -12.97
CA TRP A 75 -23.44 -3.94 -12.42
C TRP A 75 -23.45 -3.85 -10.89
N ASP A 76 -23.30 -4.99 -10.23
CA ASP A 76 -22.98 -5.06 -8.80
C ASP A 76 -21.48 -5.31 -8.65
N VAL A 77 -20.90 -4.74 -7.58
CA VAL A 77 -19.47 -4.81 -7.32
C VAL A 77 -19.25 -5.36 -5.91
N GLN A 78 -18.53 -6.48 -5.83
CA GLN A 78 -17.98 -6.98 -4.58
C GLN A 78 -16.53 -6.51 -4.45
N ALA A 79 -16.17 -5.97 -3.29
CA ALA A 79 -14.82 -5.51 -3.01
C ALA A 79 -14.14 -6.40 -1.97
N ARG A 80 -12.87 -6.70 -2.21
CA ARG A 80 -11.92 -7.39 -1.33
C ARG A 80 -10.57 -6.68 -1.46
N TYR A 81 -9.61 -7.02 -0.61
CA TYR A 81 -8.28 -6.42 -0.69
C TYR A 81 -7.18 -7.38 -0.22
N VAL A 82 -5.95 -7.11 -0.63
CA VAL A 82 -4.74 -7.80 -0.15
C VAL A 82 -3.84 -6.75 0.49
N PRO A 83 -3.60 -6.80 1.81
CA PRO A 83 -2.57 -5.96 2.43
C PRO A 83 -1.18 -6.29 1.86
N THR A 84 -0.48 -5.24 1.44
CA THR A 84 0.88 -5.35 0.93
C THR A 84 1.84 -4.53 1.78
N LEU A 85 3.10 -4.96 1.80
CA LEU A 85 4.18 -4.22 2.44
C LEU A 85 5.36 -4.13 1.48
N VAL A 86 5.91 -2.94 1.30
CA VAL A 86 7.18 -2.75 0.62
C VAL A 86 8.30 -3.00 1.60
N GLU A 87 9.07 -4.04 1.35
CA GLU A 87 10.36 -4.22 2.01
C GLU A 87 11.39 -3.40 1.28
N VAL A 88 11.82 -2.35 1.96
CA VAL A 88 13.02 -1.60 1.60
C VAL A 88 14.18 -2.30 2.30
N PRO A 89 15.27 -2.63 1.59
CA PRO A 89 16.52 -3.03 2.20
C PRO A 89 16.87 -2.13 3.37
N GLY A 90 17.44 -2.69 4.43
CA GLY A 90 18.06 -1.85 5.45
C GLY A 90 19.17 -1.05 4.78
N GLU A 91 18.90 0.21 4.44
CA GLU A 91 19.95 1.19 4.33
C GLU A 91 20.48 1.32 5.75
N GLU A 92 21.65 0.73 6.00
CA GLU A 92 22.56 1.39 6.90
C GLU A 92 22.68 2.80 6.33
N PHE A 93 21.96 3.76 6.92
CA PHE A 93 22.35 5.14 6.82
C PHE A 93 23.73 5.20 7.46
N ASP A 94 24.75 4.91 6.67
CA ASP A 94 26.11 5.34 6.94
C ASP A 94 26.00 6.86 6.83
N VAL A 95 25.57 7.51 7.91
CA VAL A 95 25.57 8.96 8.00
C VAL A 95 27.06 9.28 7.94
N PRO A 96 27.60 9.81 6.82
CA PRO A 96 29.01 10.14 6.80
C PRO A 96 29.16 11.17 7.89
N GLU A 97 30.02 10.91 8.87
CA GLU A 97 30.43 11.91 9.83
C GLU A 97 30.78 13.16 9.01
N HIS A 98 30.02 14.23 9.20
CA HIS A 98 29.92 15.39 8.30
C HIS A 98 31.26 15.72 7.61
N ASP A 99 31.46 15.21 6.39
CA ASP A 99 32.64 15.51 5.59
C ASP A 99 32.43 16.90 4.99
N PRO A 100 33.21 17.91 5.39
CA PRO A 100 33.04 19.28 4.89
C PRO A 100 33.34 19.41 3.39
N SER A 101 33.81 18.35 2.74
CA SER A 101 34.10 18.30 1.30
C SER A 101 32.97 17.73 0.43
N TYR A 102 31.82 17.36 1.02
CA TYR A 102 30.68 16.81 0.27
C TYR A 102 30.01 17.90 -0.59
N ASP A 103 30.40 17.95 -1.87
CA ASP A 103 29.86 18.86 -2.87
C ASP A 103 28.52 18.33 -3.41
N LEU A 104 27.42 19.01 -3.10
CA LEU A 104 26.06 18.59 -3.44
C LEU A 104 25.83 18.48 -4.96
N ASP A 105 26.66 19.14 -5.76
CA ASP A 105 26.55 19.17 -7.22
C ASP A 105 27.17 17.94 -7.91
N ALA A 106 27.96 17.13 -7.19
CA ALA A 106 28.61 15.94 -7.77
C ALA A 106 27.71 14.69 -7.81
N ALA A 107 26.66 14.65 -6.98
CA ALA A 107 25.78 13.49 -6.84
C ALA A 107 24.86 13.26 -8.06
N GLU A 108 24.64 14.28 -8.90
CA GLU A 108 23.82 14.15 -10.12
C GLU A 108 24.49 13.32 -11.24
N ASN A 109 25.77 12.92 -11.10
CA ASN A 109 26.52 12.21 -12.16
C ASN A 109 27.02 10.81 -11.76
N ALA A 110 26.52 10.23 -10.65
CA ALA A 110 27.03 8.96 -10.11
C ALA A 110 26.36 7.69 -10.68
N ASP A 111 25.39 7.81 -11.60
CA ASP A 111 24.55 6.69 -12.07
C ASP A 111 25.26 5.64 -12.96
N ASP A 112 26.53 5.84 -13.35
CA ASP A 112 27.25 4.96 -14.30
C ASP A 112 28.42 4.13 -13.68
N ALA A 113 28.59 4.11 -12.36
CA ALA A 113 29.65 3.31 -11.74
C ALA A 113 29.20 1.86 -11.47
N ALA A 114 29.84 0.90 -12.14
CA ALA A 114 29.61 -0.53 -11.89
C ALA A 114 29.98 -0.92 -10.44
N PRO A 115 29.19 -1.78 -9.76
CA PRO A 115 29.44 -2.14 -8.37
C PRO A 115 30.74 -2.93 -8.20
N ALA A 116 31.47 -2.64 -7.12
CA ALA A 116 32.73 -3.30 -6.78
C ALA A 116 32.52 -4.80 -6.46
N PRO A 117 33.49 -5.68 -6.78
CA PRO A 117 33.34 -7.11 -6.51
C PRO A 117 33.42 -7.37 -5.00
N GLY A 118 32.33 -7.90 -4.43
CA GLY A 118 32.22 -8.20 -2.99
C GLY A 118 31.09 -7.46 -2.26
N SER A 119 30.22 -6.73 -2.97
CA SER A 119 28.99 -6.20 -2.39
C SER A 119 28.13 -7.34 -1.81
N SER A 120 27.60 -7.11 -0.60
CA SER A 120 26.51 -7.88 0.00
C SER A 120 25.45 -8.19 -1.06
N PRO A 121 24.77 -9.35 -1.05
CA PRO A 121 23.70 -9.61 -2.02
C PRO A 121 22.77 -8.41 -2.02
N GLU A 122 22.65 -7.75 -3.17
CA GLU A 122 21.80 -6.59 -3.35
C GLU A 122 20.44 -6.97 -2.78
N ARG A 123 20.10 -6.39 -1.62
CA ARG A 123 18.78 -6.64 -1.05
C ARG A 123 17.85 -5.90 -2.01
N GLU A 124 17.01 -6.64 -2.69
CA GLU A 124 16.07 -6.07 -3.66
C GLU A 124 14.90 -5.45 -2.91
N HIS A 125 14.33 -4.38 -3.48
CA HIS A 125 13.00 -3.92 -3.05
C HIS A 125 11.98 -5.01 -3.34
N ARG A 126 11.16 -5.36 -2.34
CA ARG A 126 10.16 -6.42 -2.51
C ARG A 126 8.79 -5.94 -2.12
N LEU A 127 7.82 -6.13 -3.03
CA LEU A 127 6.41 -6.00 -2.70
C LEU A 127 5.90 -7.34 -2.14
N VAL A 128 5.50 -7.34 -0.88
CA VAL A 128 5.10 -8.54 -0.15
C VAL A 128 3.57 -8.59 -0.03
N ASP A 129 2.95 -9.70 -0.45
CA ASP A 129 1.62 -10.09 0.03
C ASP A 129 1.77 -10.56 1.48
N VAL A 130 1.30 -9.74 2.41
CA VAL A 130 1.54 -9.93 3.84
C VAL A 130 0.90 -11.21 4.36
N ALA A 131 -0.32 -11.52 3.90
CA ALA A 131 -1.07 -12.68 4.35
C ALA A 131 -0.50 -13.98 3.80
N ALA A 132 -0.04 -13.97 2.55
CA ALA A 132 0.63 -15.12 1.94
C ALA A 132 2.00 -15.36 2.57
N ALA A 133 2.79 -14.31 2.80
CA ALA A 133 4.13 -14.45 3.38
C ALA A 133 4.09 -15.04 4.79
N LEU A 134 3.13 -14.60 5.62
CA LEU A 134 2.94 -15.13 6.99
C LEU A 134 2.55 -16.63 7.02
N ARG A 135 1.98 -17.16 5.94
CA ARG A 135 1.63 -18.59 5.79
C ARG A 135 2.73 -19.44 5.16
N SER A 136 3.68 -18.81 4.48
CA SER A 136 4.70 -19.53 3.74
C SER A 136 5.60 -20.32 4.70
N ASP A 137 6.13 -21.45 4.20
CA ASP A 137 7.13 -22.25 4.91
C ASP A 137 8.52 -21.56 4.94
N GLY A 138 8.61 -20.35 4.39
CA GLY A 138 9.78 -19.49 4.51
C GLY A 138 10.03 -19.15 5.97
N LYS A 139 11.29 -19.27 6.43
CA LYS A 139 11.68 -18.89 7.78
C LYS A 139 11.68 -17.36 7.90
N LEU A 140 10.52 -16.78 8.24
CA LEU A 140 10.45 -15.43 8.80
C LEU A 140 10.98 -15.49 10.24
N ASP A 141 11.89 -14.58 10.57
CA ASP A 141 12.25 -14.34 11.97
C ASP A 141 11.08 -13.70 12.74
N ASP A 142 11.23 -13.59 14.06
CA ASP A 142 10.17 -13.08 14.94
C ASP A 142 9.86 -11.60 14.68
N GLU A 143 10.86 -10.80 14.30
CA GLU A 143 10.72 -9.38 14.02
C GLU A 143 9.96 -9.15 12.71
N GLN A 144 10.36 -9.83 11.63
CA GLN A 144 9.68 -9.82 10.34
C GLN A 144 8.23 -10.26 10.48
N ARG A 145 7.99 -11.34 11.23
CA ARG A 145 6.64 -11.84 11.49
C ARG A 145 5.78 -10.83 12.25
N ALA A 146 6.35 -10.17 13.27
CA ALA A 146 5.64 -9.13 14.02
C ALA A 146 5.34 -7.92 13.13
N ARG A 147 6.31 -7.46 12.33
CA ARG A 147 6.16 -6.36 11.38
C ARG A 147 5.03 -6.63 10.38
N TYR A 148 5.00 -7.81 9.78
CA TYR A 148 3.97 -8.21 8.82
C TYR A 148 2.58 -8.27 9.48
N ARG A 149 2.46 -8.87 10.66
CA ARG A 149 1.18 -8.89 11.40
C ARG A 149 0.68 -7.48 11.70
N LEU A 150 1.57 -6.59 12.12
CA LEU A 150 1.23 -5.21 12.41
C LEU A 150 0.78 -4.46 11.14
N ALA A 151 1.51 -4.60 10.04
CA ALA A 151 1.15 -4.00 8.75
C ALA A 151 -0.23 -4.47 8.26
N PHE A 152 -0.52 -5.76 8.39
CA PHE A 152 -1.86 -6.30 8.08
C PHE A 152 -2.94 -5.65 8.94
N GLN A 153 -2.75 -5.63 10.26
CA GLN A 153 -3.74 -5.12 11.21
C GLN A 153 -4.01 -3.62 11.02
N ARG A 154 -2.96 -2.83 10.75
CA ARG A 154 -3.07 -1.38 10.46
C ARG A 154 -3.78 -1.12 9.14
N THR A 155 -3.42 -1.86 8.10
CA THR A 155 -4.08 -1.78 6.78
C THR A 155 -5.56 -2.13 6.93
N GLU A 156 -5.89 -3.25 7.58
CA GLU A 156 -7.28 -3.66 7.82
C GLU A 156 -8.04 -2.60 8.62
N GLY A 157 -7.50 -2.16 9.76
CA GLY A 157 -8.12 -1.12 10.59
C GLY A 157 -8.41 0.15 9.80
N THR A 158 -7.47 0.58 8.95
CA THR A 158 -7.62 1.76 8.09
C THR A 158 -8.70 1.54 7.03
N MET A 159 -8.64 0.43 6.28
CA MET A 159 -9.58 0.11 5.21
C MET A 159 -11.02 0.07 5.70
N LEU A 160 -11.24 -0.41 6.94
CA LEU A 160 -12.57 -0.58 7.52
C LEU A 160 -13.12 0.68 8.23
N ASN A 161 -12.30 1.73 8.43
CA ASN A 161 -12.62 2.90 9.27
C ASN A 161 -13.72 3.85 8.73
N ARG A 162 -14.45 3.45 7.68
CA ARG A 162 -15.65 4.16 7.17
C ARG A 162 -16.85 3.23 6.95
N GLY A 163 -16.88 2.10 7.65
CA GLY A 163 -18.04 1.20 7.69
C GLY A 163 -18.08 0.14 6.60
N ALA A 164 -17.04 0.06 5.75
CA ALA A 164 -16.94 -0.90 4.66
C ALA A 164 -17.08 -2.38 5.09
N ALA A 165 -16.75 -2.71 6.34
CA ALA A 165 -16.99 -4.05 6.90
C ALA A 165 -18.47 -4.45 6.83
N ARG A 166 -19.39 -3.51 7.10
CA ARG A 166 -20.84 -3.74 7.05
C ARG A 166 -21.34 -3.98 5.62
N ASP A 167 -20.61 -3.44 4.65
CA ASP A 167 -20.87 -3.62 3.22
C ASP A 167 -20.16 -4.85 2.63
N GLY A 168 -19.50 -5.65 3.48
CA GLY A 168 -18.88 -6.93 3.10
C GLY A 168 -17.42 -6.84 2.66
N LEU A 169 -16.76 -5.69 2.82
CA LEU A 169 -15.32 -5.58 2.58
C LEU A 169 -14.57 -6.43 3.59
N LYS A 170 -13.69 -7.31 3.09
CA LYS A 170 -12.82 -8.16 3.89
C LYS A 170 -11.57 -8.52 3.08
N PRO A 171 -10.44 -8.84 3.72
CA PRO A 171 -9.23 -9.22 3.00
C PRO A 171 -9.47 -10.50 2.18
N LEU A 172 -8.77 -10.71 1.07
CA LEU A 172 -8.86 -11.95 0.27
C LEU A 172 -8.46 -13.16 1.11
N GLN A 173 -7.40 -12.99 1.91
CA GLN A 173 -6.94 -13.95 2.90
C GLN A 173 -6.74 -13.24 4.24
N GLY A 174 -7.25 -13.81 5.33
CA GLY A 174 -7.03 -13.28 6.68
C GLY A 174 -5.58 -13.50 7.16
N LEU A 175 -5.30 -13.19 8.41
CA LEU A 175 -4.10 -13.70 9.09
C LEU A 175 -4.20 -15.23 9.29
N PRO A 176 -3.08 -15.98 9.33
CA PRO A 176 -3.06 -17.38 9.74
C PRO A 176 -3.36 -17.56 11.24
#